data_AF-A0A0F9QS17-F1
#
_entry.id   AF-A0A0F9QS17-F1
#
_cell.length_a   1.000
_cell.length_b   1.000
_cell.length_c   1.000
_cell.angle_alpha   90.00
_cell.angle_beta   90.00
_cell.angle_gamma   90.00
#
_symmetry.space_group_name_H-M   'P 1'
#
loop_
_entity.id
_entity.type
_entity.pdbx_description
1 polymer ?
#
loop_
_entity_poly.entity_id
_entity_poly.type
_entity_poly.pdbx_seq_one_letter_code
_entity_poly.pdbx_strand_id
1 'polypeptide(L)'
;MIVTGPKLDQVAEVLRQWYLTTRAKLIEVLEEGYPYGSVPVTPRQQVERFLSMTNEDMQALMTKLVERHRGEPNAQALARKDLEDYITKMNRMSFSRRVV
;
A
#
# COMPACT_ATOMS: atom_id res chain seq x y z
N MET A 1 13.11 -13.14 34.22
CA MET A 1 11.96 -14.08 34.26
C MET A 1 11.17 -13.84 32.99
N ILE A 2 11.37 -14.69 31.97
CA ILE A 2 10.55 -14.62 30.76
C ILE A 2 9.22 -15.27 31.14
N VAL A 3 8.20 -14.45 31.37
CA VAL A 3 6.84 -14.96 31.53
C VAL A 3 6.40 -15.36 30.13
N THR A 4 6.37 -16.65 29.83
CA THR A 4 5.82 -17.21 28.60
C THR A 4 4.77 -18.25 28.97
N GLY A 5 3.68 -18.29 28.22
CA GLY A 5 2.58 -19.24 28.44
C GLY A 5 1.36 -18.93 27.56
N PRO A 6 0.41 -19.86 27.44
CA PRO A 6 -0.70 -19.81 26.46
C PRO A 6 -1.55 -18.53 26.54
N LYS A 7 -1.66 -17.93 27.73
CA LYS A 7 -2.41 -16.69 27.94
C LYS A 7 -1.68 -15.46 27.37
N LEU A 8 -0.34 -15.44 27.41
CA LEU A 8 0.43 -14.35 26.81
C LEU A 8 0.44 -14.45 25.29
N ASP A 9 0.45 -15.66 24.73
CA ASP A 9 0.32 -15.85 23.27
C ASP A 9 -1.04 -15.38 22.76
N GLN A 10 -2.12 -15.65 23.52
CA GLN A 10 -3.46 -15.12 23.22
C GLN A 10 -3.51 -13.59 23.28
N VAL A 11 -2.92 -12.98 24.32
CA VAL A 11 -2.86 -11.52 24.43
C VAL A 11 -2.04 -10.92 23.28
N ALA A 12 -0.92 -11.54 22.90
CA ALA A 12 -0.10 -11.11 21.79
C ALA A 12 -0.88 -11.16 20.46
N GLU A 13 -1.64 -12.22 20.22
CA GLU A 13 -2.46 -12.34 19.01
C GLU A 13 -3.59 -11.30 18.99
N VAL A 14 -4.28 -11.07 20.11
CA VAL A 14 -5.33 -10.03 20.20
C VAL A 14 -4.73 -8.64 19.92
N LEU A 15 -3.57 -8.32 20.49
CA LEU A 15 -2.89 -7.05 20.25
C LEU A 15 -2.44 -6.91 18.79
N ARG A 16 -1.92 -7.99 18.18
CA ARG A 16 -1.53 -8.01 16.77
C ARG A 16 -2.74 -7.73 15.87
N GLN A 17 -3.85 -8.41 16.09
CA GLN A 17 -5.08 -8.21 15.33
C GLN A 17 -5.64 -6.80 15.49
N TRP A 18 -5.63 -6.28 16.72
CA TRP A 18 -6.04 -4.89 17.00
C TRP A 18 -5.17 -3.88 16.26
N TYR A 19 -3.84 -4.06 16.28
CA TYR A 19 -2.90 -3.18 15.58
C TYR A 19 -3.15 -3.18 14.06
N LEU A 20 -3.23 -4.35 13.44
CA LEU A 20 -3.43 -4.49 12.00
C LEU A 20 -4.77 -3.87 11.57
N THR A 21 -5.85 -4.21 12.28
CA THR A 21 -7.20 -3.70 11.99
C THR A 21 -7.27 -2.18 12.13
N THR A 22 -6.71 -1.64 13.22
CA THR A 22 -6.73 -0.19 13.48
C THR A 22 -5.93 0.55 12.43
N ARG A 23 -4.74 0.04 12.07
CA ARG A 23 -3.89 0.66 11.06
C ARG A 23 -4.53 0.62 9.68
N ALA A 24 -5.14 -0.49 9.27
CA ALA A 24 -5.84 -0.59 8.00
C ALA A 24 -6.98 0.43 7.91
N LYS A 25 -7.81 0.54 8.95
CA LYS A 25 -8.89 1.55 9.03
C LYS A 25 -8.36 2.97 8.96
N LEU A 26 -7.28 3.28 9.67
CA LEU A 26 -6.67 4.62 9.63
C LEU A 26 -6.14 4.95 8.23
N ILE A 27 -5.50 3.99 7.56
CA ILE A 27 -5.04 4.18 6.18
C ILE A 27 -6.25 4.46 5.27
N GLU A 28 -7.31 3.65 5.36
CA GLU A 28 -8.53 3.84 4.55
C GLU A 28 -9.19 5.20 4.77
N VAL A 29 -9.30 5.65 6.03
CA VAL A 29 -9.86 6.97 6.36
C VAL A 29 -8.98 8.11 5.84
N LEU A 30 -7.66 7.96 5.90
CA LEU A 30 -6.73 8.97 5.40
C LEU A 30 -6.59 8.95 3.87
N GLU A 31 -7.15 7.94 3.21
CA GLU A 31 -7.21 7.81 1.75
C GLU A 31 -8.39 8.58 1.14
N GLU A 32 -8.45 9.89 1.39
CA GLU A 32 -9.46 10.80 0.82
C GLU A 32 -9.23 11.05 -0.68
N GLY A 33 -9.42 10.00 -1.50
CA GLY A 33 -9.24 10.05 -2.96
C GLY A 33 -7.78 9.92 -3.44
N TYR A 34 -6.82 9.82 -2.52
CA TYR A 34 -5.40 9.62 -2.80
C TYR A 34 -4.78 8.60 -1.82
N PRO A 35 -3.84 7.74 -2.26
CA PRO A 35 -3.16 6.81 -1.36
C PRO A 35 -2.52 7.51 -0.16
N TYR A 36 -2.56 6.89 1.01
CA TYR A 36 -1.98 7.44 2.24
C TYR A 36 -0.48 7.72 2.05
N GLY A 37 -0.04 8.92 2.43
CA GLY A 37 1.35 9.37 2.26
C GLY A 37 1.71 9.81 0.84
N SER A 38 0.74 9.90 -0.08
CA SER A 38 0.94 10.48 -1.41
C SER A 38 0.61 11.98 -1.44
N VAL A 39 1.25 12.71 -2.36
CA VAL A 39 0.95 14.13 -2.61
C VAL A 39 -0.17 14.20 -3.65
N PRO A 40 -1.26 14.96 -3.41
CA PRO A 40 -2.33 15.15 -4.39
C PRO A 40 -1.77 15.69 -5.70
N VAL A 41 -2.04 14.96 -6.79
CA VAL A 41 -1.62 15.35 -8.14
C VAL A 41 -2.72 15.09 -9.13
N THR A 42 -2.82 15.95 -10.14
CA THR A 42 -3.84 15.82 -11.18
C THR A 42 -3.72 14.47 -11.90
N PRO A 43 -4.81 13.92 -12.47
CA PRO A 43 -4.76 12.70 -13.26
C PRO A 43 -3.69 12.72 -14.37
N ARG A 44 -3.48 13.89 -14.99
CA ARG A 44 -2.43 14.14 -15.97
C ARG A 44 -1.02 13.93 -15.39
N GLN A 45 -0.74 14.55 -14.25
CA GLN A 45 0.54 14.42 -13.57
C GLN A 45 0.78 12.99 -13.04
N GLN A 46 -0.28 12.27 -12.64
CA GLN A 46 -0.16 10.86 -12.24
C GLN A 46 0.36 10.00 -13.40
N VAL A 47 -0.23 10.16 -14.59
CA VAL A 47 0.21 9.43 -15.79
C VAL A 47 1.60 9.88 -16.23
N GLU A 48 1.90 11.17 -16.23
CA GLU A 48 3.23 11.68 -16.61
C GLU A 48 4.32 11.14 -15.68
N ARG A 49 4.09 11.14 -14.36
CA ARG A 49 5.01 10.54 -13.39
C ARG A 49 5.17 9.04 -13.63
N PHE A 50 4.07 8.31 -13.85
CA PHE A 50 4.12 6.87 -14.13
C PHE A 50 4.95 6.56 -15.38
N LEU A 51 4.75 7.32 -16.47
CA LEU A 51 5.49 7.12 -17.72
C LEU A 51 6.98 7.49 -17.60
N SER A 52 7.33 8.36 -16.65
CA SER A 52 8.72 8.77 -16.41
C SER A 52 9.41 7.98 -15.30
N MET A 53 8.75 7.00 -14.67
CA MET A 53 9.35 6.22 -13.58
C MET A 53 10.53 5.41 -14.10
N THR A 54 11.65 5.50 -13.38
CA THR A 54 12.78 4.59 -13.61
C THR A 54 12.58 3.26 -12.87
N ASN A 55 13.49 2.32 -13.07
CA ASN A 55 13.48 1.07 -12.32
C ASN A 55 13.66 1.31 -10.81
N GLU A 56 14.47 2.30 -10.45
CA GLU A 56 14.71 2.70 -9.05
C GLU A 56 13.42 3.28 -8.44
N ASP A 57 12.67 4.09 -9.18
CA ASP A 57 11.37 4.61 -8.73
C ASP A 57 10.36 3.47 -8.50
N MET A 58 10.35 2.46 -9.38
CA MET A 58 9.49 1.28 -9.24
C MET A 58 9.85 0.46 -7.99
N GLN A 59 11.15 0.30 -7.70
CA GLN A 59 11.61 -0.37 -6.47
C GLN A 59 11.24 0.43 -5.22
N ALA A 60 11.38 1.75 -5.26
CA ALA A 60 10.98 2.64 -4.17
C ALA A 60 9.47 2.58 -3.92
N LEU A 61 8.65 2.56 -4.97
CA LEU A 61 7.20 2.36 -4.89
C LEU A 61 6.89 1.01 -4.24
N MET A 62 7.51 -0.08 -4.70
CA MET A 62 7.31 -1.41 -4.14
C MET A 62 7.65 -1.46 -2.65
N THR A 63 8.74 -0.80 -2.23
CA THR A 63 9.14 -0.70 -0.82
C THR A 63 8.06 -0.01 0.01
N LYS A 64 7.51 1.10 -0.48
CA LYS A 64 6.41 1.81 0.20
C LYS A 64 5.15 0.95 0.31
N LEU A 65 4.82 0.19 -0.73
CA LEU A 65 3.67 -0.74 -0.72
C LEU A 65 3.89 -1.88 0.28
N VAL A 66 5.11 -2.41 0.42
CA VAL A 66 5.42 -3.41 1.45
C VAL A 66 5.30 -2.81 2.85
N GLU A 67 5.80 -1.60 3.08
CA GLU A 67 5.65 -0.89 4.36
C GLU A 67 4.18 -0.59 4.68
N ARG A 68 3.34 -0.34 3.66
CA ARG A 68 1.88 -0.24 3.83
C ARG A 68 1.29 -1.52 4.42
N HIS A 69 1.87 -2.69 4.19
CA HIS A 69 1.39 -3.97 4.75
C HIS A 69 2.25 -4.49 5.91
N ARG A 70 3.05 -3.62 6.53
CA ARG A 70 3.94 -4.01 7.64
C ARG A 70 3.16 -4.72 8.77
N GLY A 71 3.66 -5.90 9.15
CA GLY A 71 3.07 -6.74 10.20
C GLY A 71 2.11 -7.81 9.67
N GLU A 72 1.72 -7.74 8.39
CA GLU A 72 0.98 -8.80 7.73
C GLU A 72 1.90 -9.97 7.36
N PRO A 73 1.49 -11.24 7.59
CA PRO A 73 2.30 -12.41 7.25
C PRO A 73 2.53 -12.55 5.74
N ASN A 74 1.66 -11.94 4.92
CA ASN A 74 1.69 -11.96 3.46
C ASN A 74 1.93 -10.55 2.86
N ALA A 75 2.60 -9.65 3.59
CA ALA A 75 2.84 -8.27 3.17
C ALA A 75 3.39 -8.13 1.74
N GLN A 76 4.31 -9.01 1.35
CA GLN A 76 4.87 -9.00 -0.01
C GLN A 76 3.83 -9.32 -1.10
N ALA A 77 2.93 -10.28 -0.83
CA ALA A 77 1.89 -10.65 -1.78
C ALA A 77 0.83 -9.54 -1.92
N LEU A 78 0.46 -8.91 -0.81
CA LEU A 78 -0.44 -7.76 -0.81
C LEU A 78 0.17 -6.57 -1.57
N ALA A 79 1.44 -6.26 -1.34
CA ALA A 79 2.14 -5.20 -2.06
C ALA A 79 2.24 -5.45 -3.57
N ARG A 80 2.42 -6.72 -3.99
CA ARG A 80 2.41 -7.07 -5.43
C ARG A 80 1.04 -6.81 -6.05
N LYS A 81 -0.04 -7.19 -5.36
CA LYS A 81 -1.40 -6.92 -5.80
C LYS A 81 -1.66 -5.42 -5.93
N ASP A 82 -1.28 -4.62 -4.93
CA ASP A 82 -1.40 -3.17 -4.98
C ASP A 82 -0.64 -2.56 -6.18
N LEU A 83 0.55 -3.10 -6.48
CA LEU A 83 1.35 -2.66 -7.62
C LEU A 83 0.67 -3.01 -8.95
N GLU A 84 0.12 -4.22 -9.08
CA GLU A 84 -0.63 -4.65 -10.27
C GLU A 84 -1.87 -3.79 -10.50
N ASP A 85 -2.63 -3.49 -9.43
CA ASP A 85 -3.80 -2.63 -9.48
C ASP A 85 -3.42 -1.19 -9.88
N TYR A 86 -2.31 -0.67 -9.33
CA TYR A 86 -1.77 0.63 -9.69
C TYR A 86 -1.35 0.70 -11.17
N ILE A 87 -0.57 -0.27 -11.65
CA ILE A 87 -0.12 -0.34 -13.06
C ILE A 87 -1.34 -0.44 -13.98
N THR A 88 -2.32 -1.29 -13.65
CA THR A 88 -3.54 -1.46 -14.43
C THR A 88 -4.33 -0.15 -14.53
N LYS A 89 -4.49 0.56 -13.41
CA LYS A 89 -5.13 1.89 -13.36
C LYS A 89 -4.39 2.90 -14.23
N MET A 90 -3.07 3.01 -14.08
CA MET A 90 -2.25 3.96 -14.84
C MET A 90 -2.27 3.67 -16.34
N ASN A 91 -2.23 2.40 -16.74
CA ASN A 91 -2.38 1.99 -18.14
C ASN A 91 -3.75 2.40 -18.69
N ARG A 92 -4.85 2.12 -17.98
CA ARG A 92 -6.19 2.58 -18.41
C ARG A 92 -6.25 4.10 -18.58
N MET A 93 -5.70 4.86 -17.62
CA MET A 93 -5.66 6.32 -17.67
C MET A 93 -4.78 6.85 -18.82
N SER A 94 -3.66 6.18 -19.14
CA SER A 94 -2.77 6.58 -20.23
C SER A 94 -3.36 6.30 -21.61
N PHE A 95 -4.06 5.17 -21.79
CA PHE A 95 -4.74 4.83 -23.04
C PHE A 95 -5.97 5.69 -23.30
N SER A 96 -6.77 5.98 -22.27
CA SER A 96 -7.92 6.90 -22.41
C SER A 96 -7.50 8.30 -22.88
N ARG A 97 -6.22 8.67 -22.65
CA ARG A 97 -5.62 9.93 -23.09
C ARG A 97 -5.26 9.97 -24.58
N ARG A 98 -5.15 8.82 -25.24
CA ARG A 98 -4.82 8.71 -26.68
C ARG A 98 -6.04 8.73 -27.60
N VAL A 99 -7.24 8.68 -27.04
CA VAL A 99 -8.51 8.55 -27.80
C VAL A 99 -9.24 9.91 -27.93
N VAL A 100 -8.62 11.02 -27.51
CA VAL A 100 -9.15 12.39 -27.69
C VAL A 100 -8.22 13.19 -28.59
#